data_AF-A0A5B0EV44-F1
#
_entry.id   AF-A0A5B0EV44-F1
#
_cell.length_a   1.000
_cell.length_b   1.000
_cell.length_c   1.000
_cell.angle_alpha   90.00
_cell.angle_beta   90.00
_cell.angle_gamma   90.00
#
_symmetry.space_group_name_H-M   'P 1'
#
loop_
_entity.id
_entity.type
_entity.pdbx_description
1 polymer ?
#
loop_
_entity_poly.entity_id
_entity_poly.type
_entity_poly.pdbx_seq_one_letter_code
_entity_poly.pdbx_strand_id
1 'polypeptide(L)' 'MKTYENLTTYNPGEIEGKWYSYWENQGYFHEEVDTNKEPFSIVLPPPNVTGMLHMGHALDNTLQD' A
#
# COMPACT_ATOMS: atom_id res chain seq x y z
N MET A 1 24.31 12.69 4.14
CA MET A 1 24.42 11.32 3.61
C MET A 1 24.00 10.39 4.74
N LYS A 2 22.85 9.69 4.64
CA LYS A 2 22.45 8.75 5.71
C LYS A 2 23.34 7.51 5.60
N THR A 3 24.26 7.35 6.54
CA THR A 3 25.08 6.15 6.71
C THR A 3 24.22 5.07 7.36
N TYR A 4 23.98 3.97 6.65
CA TYR A 4 23.23 2.83 7.19
C TYR A 4 24.19 1.98 8.05
N GLU A 5 24.34 2.35 9.31
CA GLU A 5 25.08 1.55 10.29
C GLU A 5 24.22 0.38 10.78
N ASN A 6 24.76 -0.85 10.71
CA ASN A 6 24.15 -2.11 11.18
C ASN A 6 22.79 -2.51 10.57
N LEU A 7 22.82 -3.13 9.39
CA LEU A 7 21.67 -3.80 8.75
C LEU A 7 21.39 -5.21 9.33
N THR A 8 21.78 -5.51 10.58
CA THR A 8 21.63 -6.85 11.15
C THR A 8 20.21 -7.17 11.61
N THR A 9 19.36 -6.15 11.74
CA THR A 9 17.98 -6.29 12.22
C THR A 9 17.04 -5.51 11.32
N TYR A 10 16.03 -6.19 10.77
CA TYR A 10 14.99 -5.57 9.97
C TYR A 10 14.08 -4.71 10.85
N ASN A 11 13.93 -3.43 10.52
CA ASN A 11 12.98 -2.51 11.16
C ASN A 11 11.90 -2.10 10.15
N PRO A 12 10.70 -2.71 10.18
CA PRO A 12 9.61 -2.38 9.24
C PRO A 12 9.17 -0.92 9.37
N GLY A 13 9.12 -0.36 10.58
CA GLY A 13 8.64 1.00 10.82
C GLY A 13 9.49 2.09 10.15
N GLU A 14 10.79 1.86 9.97
CA GLU A 14 11.67 2.79 9.25
C GLU A 14 11.55 2.67 7.72
N ILE A 15 11.08 1.53 7.23
CA ILE A 15 11.06 1.18 5.80
C ILE A 15 9.68 1.48 5.20
N GLU A 16 8.61 1.05 5.85
CA GLU A 16 7.22 1.17 5.37
C GLU A 16 6.85 2.63 5.12
N GLY A 17 7.09 3.52 6.08
CA GLY A 17 6.76 4.94 5.93
C GLY A 17 7.52 5.63 4.79
N LYS A 18 8.79 5.28 4.59
CA LYS A 18 9.61 5.83 3.49
C LYS A 18 9.03 5.44 2.13
N TRP A 19 8.68 4.17 1.94
CA TRP A 19 8.17 3.68 0.66
C TRP A 19 6.75 4.16 0.39
N TYR A 20 5.90 4.18 1.42
CA TYR A 20 4.54 4.71 1.28
C TYR A 20 4.56 6.16 0.78
N SER A 21 5.31 7.05 1.44
CA SER A 21 5.46 8.44 0.98
C SER A 21 6.11 8.54 -0.40
N TYR A 22 7.03 7.64 -0.77
CA TYR A 22 7.60 7.63 -2.11
C TYR A 22 6.53 7.30 -3.17
N TRP A 23 5.72 6.26 -2.96
CA TRP A 23 4.66 5.87 -3.89
C TRP A 23 3.55 6.93 -4.03
N GLU A 24 3.14 7.55 -2.91
CA GLU A 24 2.19 8.67 -2.93
C GLU A 24 2.73 9.85 -3.75
N ASN A 25 3.98 10.26 -3.51
CA ASN A 25 4.59 11.40 -4.21
C ASN A 25 4.81 11.15 -5.70
N GLN A 26 4.99 9.88 -6.10
CA GLN A 26 5.10 9.50 -7.52
C GLN A 26 3.74 9.25 -8.17
N GLY A 27 2.64 9.32 -7.40
CA GLY A 27 1.28 9.13 -7.91
C GLY A 27 0.95 7.69 -8.30
N TYR A 28 1.66 6.67 -7.77
CA TYR A 28 1.44 5.28 -8.18
C TYR A 28 0.08 4.70 -7.76
N PHE A 29 -0.63 5.37 -6.85
CA PHE A 29 -2.00 5.02 -6.47
C PHE A 29 -3.06 5.68 -7.37
N HIS A 30 -2.65 6.44 -8.39
CA HIS A 30 -3.52 7.11 -9.34
C HIS A 30 -3.19 6.68 -10.77
N GLU A 31 -4.21 6.37 -11.55
CA GLU A 31 -4.07 6.08 -12.99
C GLU A 31 -5.21 6.76 -13.74
N GLU A 32 -4.91 7.26 -14.93
CA GLU A 32 -5.90 7.87 -15.83
C GLU A 32 -6.43 6.82 -16.80
N VAL A 33 -7.64 7.04 -17.31
CA VAL A 33 -8.23 6.12 -18.30
C VAL A 33 -7.40 6.16 -19.59
N ASP A 34 -6.73 5.05 -19.89
CA ASP A 34 -6.00 4.84 -21.14
C ASP A 34 -6.71 3.83 -22.03
N THR A 35 -7.28 4.28 -23.13
CA THR A 35 -8.02 3.43 -24.08
C THR A 35 -7.13 2.43 -24.82
N ASN A 36 -5.80 2.55 -24.71
CA ASN A 36 -4.86 1.62 -25.33
C ASN A 36 -4.45 0.48 -24.39
N LYS A 37 -4.86 0.51 -23.11
CA LYS A 37 -4.60 -0.55 -22.13
C LYS A 37 -5.87 -1.36 -21.87
N GLU A 38 -5.70 -2.64 -21.55
CA GLU A 38 -6.80 -3.45 -21.04
C GLU A 38 -7.08 -3.03 -19.58
N PRO A 39 -8.32 -2.61 -19.24
CA PRO A 39 -8.62 -2.16 -17.90
C PRO A 39 -8.64 -3.34 -16.92
N PHE A 40 -7.99 -3.16 -15.78
CA PHE A 40 -8.07 -4.07 -14.65
C PHE A 40 -8.59 -3.29 -13.44
N SER A 41 -9.61 -3.83 -12.77
CA SER A 41 -10.21 -3.22 -11.59
C SER A 41 -10.62 -4.31 -10.62
N ILE A 42 -10.23 -4.14 -9.36
CA ILE A 42 -10.72 -4.93 -8.23
C ILE A 42 -11.59 -4.02 -7.38
N VAL A 43 -12.79 -4.49 -7.02
CA VAL A 43 -13.72 -3.70 -6.19
C VAL A 43 -13.50 -4.06 -4.73
N LEU A 44 -13.00 -3.10 -3.95
CA LEU A 44 -13.01 -3.19 -2.50
C LEU A 44 -14.40 -2.75 -2.00
N PRO A 45 -15.20 -3.64 -1.37
CA PRO A 45 -16.49 -3.24 -0.84
C PRO A 45 -16.30 -2.17 0.23
N PRO A 46 -17.17 -1.14 0.28
CA PRO A 46 -17.03 -0.09 1.29
C PRO A 46 -17.08 -0.72 2.68
N PRO A 47 -16.15 -0.36 3.58
CA PRO A 47 -16.12 -0.95 4.91
C PRO A 47 -17.40 -0.54 5.67
N ASN A 48 -18.05 -1.50 6.31
CA ASN A 48 -19.07 -1.19 7.30
C ASN A 48 -18.36 -0.55 8.50
N VAL A 49 -18.57 0.75 8.73
CA VAL A 49 -17.90 1.52 9.79
C VAL A 49 -18.50 1.16 11.15
N THR A 50 -18.08 0.02 11.72
CA THR A 50 -18.56 -0.51 13.00
C THR A 50 -17.52 -0.47 14.12
N GLY A 51 -16.31 0.04 13.86
CA GLY A 51 -15.24 0.13 14.85
C GLY A 51 -13.84 0.06 14.22
N MET A 52 -12.98 -0.81 14.75
CA MET A 52 -11.59 -0.97 14.33
C MET A 52 -11.42 -2.10 13.30
N LEU A 53 -10.38 -2.00 12.48
CA LEU A 53 -9.98 -3.08 11.58
C LEU A 53 -9.45 -4.28 12.39
N HIS A 54 -9.99 -5.47 12.11
CA HIS A 54 -9.43 -6.75 12.56
C HIS A 54 -8.62 -7.47 11.47
N MET A 55 -7.91 -8.54 11.85
CA MET A 55 -7.07 -9.36 10.96
C MET A 55 -7.77 -9.85 9.69
N GLY A 56 -9.08 -10.10 9.74
CA GLY A 56 -9.86 -10.45 8.53
C GLY A 56 -9.82 -9.38 7.43
N HIS A 57 -9.83 -8.09 7.78
CA HIS A 57 -9.69 -7.01 6.79
C HIS A 57 -8.27 -6.97 6.22
N ALA A 58 -7.26 -7.19 7.07
CA ALA A 58 -5.87 -7.23 6.61
C ALA A 58 -5.67 -8.37 5.60
N LEU A 59 -6.20 -9.56 5.88
CA LEU A 59 -6.12 -10.70 4.98
C LEU A 59 -6.83 -10.44 3.65
N ASP A 60 -8.08 -9.95 3.69
CA ASP A 60 -8.88 -9.72 2.48
C ASP A 60 -8.26 -8.66 1.57
N ASN A 61 -7.81 -7.54 2.15
CA ASN A 61 -7.16 -6.48 1.39
C ASN A 61 -5.80 -6.94 0.83
N THR A 62 -4.98 -7.65 1.61
CA THR A 62 -3.66 -8.14 1.16
C THR A 62 -3.78 -9.20 0.06
N LEU A 63 -4.89 -9.93 -0.02
CA LEU A 63 -5.12 -10.88 -1.10
C LEU A 63 -5.49 -10.17 -2.42
N GLN A 64 -6.07 -8.98 -2.32
CA GLN A 64 -6.56 -8.19 -3.46
C GLN A 64 -5.52 -7.17 -3.98
N ASP A 65 -4.66 -6.67 -3.09
CA ASP A 65 -3.51 -5.80 -3.42
C ASP A 65 -2.41 -6.54 -4.20
#